data_AF-A0A0C2MGI9-F1
#
_entry.id   AF-A0A0C2MGI9-F1
#
_cell.length_a   1.000
_cell.length_b   1.000
_cell.length_c   1.000
_cell.angle_alpha   90.00
_cell.angle_beta   90.00
_cell.angle_gamma   90.00
#
_symmetry.space_group_name_H-M   'P 1'
#
loop_
_entity.id
_entity.type
_entity.pdbx_description
1 polymer ?
#
loop_
_entity_poly.entity_id
_entity_poly.type
_entity_poly.pdbx_seq_one_letter_code
_entity_poly.pdbx_strand_id
1 'polypeptide(L)'
;MSQMPCAILRLRQGEFSEIFQNITLSGCYYHRPIISRSIQRLGLVSPYSTIANLRNNLRMLSTLTFCPVNRVVEISEVLENEVIRNFRDIGGIRELKDYCKDHYIGRVMRNGRDEPRFSKDIWNHMRRVLQGLPRMNNSHES
;
A
#
# COMPACT_ATOMS: atom_id res chain seq x y z
N MET A 1 21.08 -22.22 7.62
CA MET A 1 21.16 -20.80 7.23
C MET A 1 19.97 -20.09 7.87
N SER A 2 20.24 -19.38 8.98
CA SER A 2 19.21 -18.82 9.86
C SER A 2 18.49 -17.67 9.18
N GLN A 3 17.19 -17.83 8.97
CA GLN A 3 16.29 -16.82 8.45
C GLN A 3 16.03 -15.82 9.59
N MET A 4 16.72 -14.68 9.60
CA MET A 4 16.43 -13.62 10.56
C MET A 4 14.98 -13.14 10.36
N PRO A 5 14.10 -13.26 11.36
CA PRO A 5 12.79 -12.65 11.29
C PRO A 5 12.99 -11.14 11.36
N CYS A 6 12.60 -10.42 10.29
CA CYS A 6 12.68 -8.97 10.25
C CYS A 6 11.80 -8.38 11.36
N ALA A 7 12.40 -8.09 12.51
CA ALA A 7 11.73 -7.66 13.75
C ALA A 7 11.08 -6.27 13.66
N ILE A 8 11.18 -5.60 12.51
CA ILE A 8 10.68 -4.23 12.29
C ILE A 8 9.14 -4.17 12.23
N LEU A 9 8.43 -5.31 12.11
CA LEU A 9 6.96 -5.32 12.02
C LEU A 9 6.21 -5.52 13.35
N ARG A 10 6.91 -5.55 14.50
CA ARG A 10 6.26 -5.75 15.82
C ARG A 10 6.33 -4.57 16.80
N LEU A 11 7.06 -3.51 16.49
CA LEU A 11 7.00 -2.28 17.28
C LEU A 11 5.83 -1.43 16.79
N ARG A 12 4.96 -0.98 17.71
CA ARG A 12 3.95 0.02 17.35
C ARG A 12 4.71 1.27 16.88
N GLN A 13 4.25 1.89 15.79
CA GLN A 13 4.94 3.03 15.16
C GLN A 13 5.32 4.13 16.18
N GLY A 14 4.52 4.33 17.23
CA GLY A 14 4.79 5.30 18.30
C GLY A 14 5.97 4.96 19.22
N GLU A 15 6.19 3.68 19.57
CA GLU A 15 7.26 3.30 20.51
C GLU A 15 8.66 3.46 19.88
N PHE A 16 8.78 3.25 18.56
CA PHE A 16 10.05 3.41 17.87
C PHE A 16 10.48 4.89 17.75
N SER A 17 9.52 5.79 17.52
CA SER A 17 9.79 7.23 17.43
C SER A 17 10.22 7.86 18.76
N GLU A 18 9.79 7.29 19.90
CA GLU A 18 10.18 7.78 21.22
C GLU A 18 11.64 7.44 21.55
N ILE A 19 12.11 6.27 21.12
CA ILE A 19 13.48 5.79 21.38
C ILE A 19 14.48 6.39 20.38
N PHE A 20 14.10 6.53 19.11
CA PHE A 20 14.98 7.00 18.05
C PHE A 20 14.52 8.34 17.48
N GLN A 21 14.85 9.40 18.21
CA GLN A 21 14.65 10.78 17.75
C GLN A 21 15.57 11.05 16.55
N ASN A 22 15.05 11.67 15.49
CA ASN A 22 15.72 11.98 14.21
C ASN A 22 15.91 10.85 13.19
N ILE A 23 15.31 9.67 13.39
CA ILE A 23 15.29 8.63 12.34
C ILE A 23 14.00 8.71 11.53
N THR A 24 14.12 8.85 10.21
CA THR A 24 12.97 8.71 9.30
C THR A 24 12.67 7.22 9.11
N LEU A 25 11.60 6.74 9.75
CA LEU A 25 11.11 5.39 9.52
C LEU A 25 10.47 5.30 8.12
N SER A 26 10.95 4.36 7.32
CA SER A 26 10.33 4.03 6.03
C SER A 26 10.28 2.52 5.86
N GLY A 27 9.14 2.02 5.39
CA GLY A 27 8.98 0.62 5.03
C GLY A 27 9.83 0.26 3.82
N CYS A 28 10.22 -1.02 3.75
CA CYS A 28 10.88 -1.56 2.57
C CYS A 28 9.83 -1.87 1.49
N TYR A 29 10.07 -1.43 0.25
CA TYR A 29 9.16 -1.64 -0.88
C TYR A 29 8.89 -3.14 -1.13
N TYR A 30 9.85 -4.01 -0.80
CA TYR A 30 9.72 -5.46 -0.91
C TYR A 30 8.57 -6.05 -0.04
N HIS A 31 8.08 -5.33 0.97
CA HIS A 31 6.90 -5.75 1.74
C HIS A 31 5.56 -5.33 1.11
N ARG A 32 5.59 -4.54 0.02
CA ARG A 32 4.42 -4.11 -0.77
C ARG A 32 3.69 -5.20 -1.59
N PRO A 33 4.15 -6.46 -1.76
CA PRO A 33 3.34 -7.56 -2.33
C PRO A 33 2.07 -7.88 -1.53
N ILE A 34 1.80 -7.15 -0.46
CA ILE A 34 0.60 -7.27 0.36
C ILE A 34 -0.70 -7.03 -0.40
N ILE A 35 -0.70 -6.20 -1.47
CA ILE A 35 -1.84 -6.08 -2.39
C ILE A 35 -2.01 -7.40 -3.17
N SER A 36 -0.94 -7.93 -3.75
CA SER A 36 -0.96 -9.22 -4.45
C SER A 36 -1.34 -10.40 -3.55
N ARG A 37 -0.94 -10.38 -2.27
CA ARG A 37 -1.38 -11.35 -1.26
C ARG A 37 -2.86 -11.19 -0.90
N SER A 38 -3.36 -9.95 -0.88
CA SER A 38 -4.78 -9.68 -0.65
C SER A 38 -5.65 -10.15 -1.82
N ILE A 39 -5.19 -9.97 -3.06
CA ILE A 39 -5.82 -10.52 -4.28
C ILE A 39 -5.95 -12.05 -4.17
N GLN A 40 -4.87 -12.73 -3.77
CA GLN A 40 -4.89 -14.18 -3.58
C GLN A 40 -5.87 -14.61 -2.48
N ARG A 41 -5.79 -13.97 -1.30
CA ARG A 41 -6.65 -14.27 -0.15
C ARG A 41 -8.14 -14.07 -0.45
N LEU A 42 -8.48 -13.10 -1.29
CA LEU A 42 -9.86 -12.76 -1.63
C LEU A 42 -10.40 -13.54 -2.85
N GLY A 43 -9.67 -14.54 -3.35
CA GLY A 43 -10.12 -15.35 -4.49
C GLY A 43 -10.09 -14.62 -5.84
N LEU A 44 -9.45 -13.44 -5.91
CA LEU A 44 -9.41 -12.60 -7.11
C LEU A 44 -8.38 -13.07 -8.15
N VAL A 45 -7.71 -14.20 -7.93
CA VAL A 45 -6.63 -14.71 -8.81
C VAL A 45 -7.14 -14.98 -10.23
N SER A 46 -8.27 -15.66 -10.36
CA SER A 46 -8.86 -15.97 -11.67
C SER A 46 -9.35 -14.71 -12.40
N PRO A 47 -10.15 -13.82 -11.78
CA PRO A 47 -10.48 -12.53 -12.39
C PRO A 47 -9.26 -11.71 -12.80
N TYR A 48 -8.21 -11.69 -11.98
CA TYR A 48 -6.97 -10.97 -12.26
C TYR A 48 -6.18 -11.54 -13.45
N SER A 49 -6.19 -12.85 -13.68
CA SER A 49 -5.51 -13.46 -14.84
C SER A 49 -6.32 -13.29 -16.12
N THR A 50 -7.64 -13.43 -16.05
CA THR A 50 -8.55 -13.44 -17.20
C THR A 50 -8.90 -12.03 -17.70
N ILE A 51 -9.13 -11.07 -16.79
CA ILE A 51 -9.64 -9.74 -17.14
C ILE A 51 -8.48 -8.72 -17.14
N ALA A 52 -7.98 -8.38 -18.33
CA ALA A 52 -6.86 -7.46 -18.49
C ALA A 52 -7.10 -6.08 -17.86
N ASN A 53 -8.31 -5.53 -18.01
CA ASN A 53 -8.66 -4.22 -17.46
C ASN A 53 -8.65 -4.22 -15.92
N LEU A 54 -9.15 -5.29 -15.28
CA LEU A 54 -9.09 -5.43 -13.83
C LEU A 54 -7.64 -5.50 -13.36
N ARG A 55 -6.82 -6.32 -14.03
CA ARG A 55 -5.38 -6.43 -13.73
C ARG A 55 -4.67 -5.07 -13.80
N ASN A 56 -4.95 -4.28 -14.84
CA ASN A 56 -4.34 -2.96 -15.00
C ASN A 56 -4.73 -2.02 -13.85
N ASN A 57 -6.02 -1.95 -13.51
CA ASN A 57 -6.48 -1.13 -12.39
C ASN A 57 -5.87 -1.56 -11.05
N LEU A 58 -5.79 -2.87 -10.78
CA LEU A 58 -5.17 -3.37 -9.55
C LEU A 58 -3.66 -3.13 -9.50
N ARG A 59 -2.98 -3.09 -10.65
CA ARG A 59 -1.57 -2.66 -10.73
C ARG A 59 -1.42 -1.16 -10.46
N MET A 60 -2.37 -0.32 -10.88
CA MET A 60 -2.35 1.13 -10.56
C MET A 60 -2.47 1.40 -9.06
N LEU A 61 -3.14 0.54 -8.28
CA LEU A 61 -3.11 0.66 -6.82
C LEU A 61 -1.68 0.53 -6.25
N SER A 62 -0.82 -0.24 -6.91
CA SER A 62 0.58 -0.36 -6.51
C SER A 62 1.40 0.87 -6.88
N THR A 63 1.02 1.61 -7.94
CA THR A 63 1.71 2.84 -8.37
C THR A 63 1.44 4.01 -7.43
N LEU A 64 0.39 3.97 -6.60
CA LEU A 64 0.13 4.96 -5.53
C LEU A 64 1.33 5.17 -4.60
N THR A 65 2.18 4.15 -4.49
CA THR A 65 3.46 4.19 -3.75
C THR A 65 4.39 5.31 -4.23
N PHE A 66 4.29 5.69 -5.50
CA PHE A 66 5.14 6.68 -6.16
C PHE A 66 4.39 7.97 -6.48
N CYS A 67 3.14 8.12 -6.03
CA CYS A 67 2.40 9.36 -6.20
C CYS A 67 2.87 10.40 -5.16
N PRO A 68 2.81 11.71 -5.48
CA PRO A 68 2.95 12.76 -4.48
C PRO A 68 2.02 12.51 -3.29
N VAL A 69 2.56 12.56 -2.06
CA VAL A 69 1.83 12.17 -0.84
C VAL A 69 0.50 12.92 -0.69
N ASN A 70 0.48 14.20 -1.05
CA ASN A 70 -0.69 15.08 -1.05
C ASN A 70 -1.76 14.68 -2.09
N ARG A 71 -1.39 13.96 -3.16
CA ARG A 71 -2.29 13.53 -4.25
C ARG A 71 -2.71 12.07 -4.12
N VAL A 72 -2.11 11.31 -3.20
CA VAL A 72 -2.41 9.88 -2.98
C VAL A 72 -3.91 9.63 -2.78
N VAL A 73 -4.56 10.46 -1.96
CA VAL A 73 -5.99 10.30 -1.64
C VAL A 73 -6.85 10.53 -2.87
N GLU A 74 -6.66 11.67 -3.55
CA GLU A 74 -7.37 12.02 -4.77
C GLU A 74 -7.24 10.93 -5.85
N ILE A 75 -6.01 10.50 -6.14
CA ILE A 75 -5.75 9.47 -7.16
C ILE A 75 -6.38 8.14 -6.74
N SER A 76 -6.33 7.78 -5.46
CA SER A 76 -6.95 6.54 -4.98
C SER A 76 -8.48 6.54 -5.15
N GLU A 77 -9.13 7.68 -4.98
CA GLU A 77 -10.58 7.82 -5.13
C GLU A 77 -11.00 7.72 -6.60
N VAL A 78 -10.21 8.30 -7.52
CA VAL A 78 -10.42 8.13 -8.97
C VAL A 78 -10.31 6.65 -9.36
N LEU A 79 -9.23 5.99 -8.96
CA LEU A 79 -9.01 4.56 -9.25
C LEU A 79 -10.11 3.68 -8.64
N GLU A 80 -10.52 3.98 -7.42
CA GLU A 80 -11.60 3.25 -6.74
C GLU A 80 -12.92 3.37 -7.51
N ASN A 81 -13.28 4.59 -7.94
CA ASN A 81 -14.50 4.81 -8.70
C ASN A 81 -14.49 4.07 -10.04
N GLU A 82 -13.34 4.03 -10.73
CA GLU A 82 -13.17 3.25 -11.95
C GLU A 82 -13.29 1.74 -11.71
N VAL A 83 -12.67 1.22 -10.64
CA VAL A 83 -12.72 -0.21 -10.29
C VAL A 83 -14.15 -0.63 -9.91
N ILE A 84 -14.82 0.12 -9.04
CA ILE A 84 -16.18 -0.20 -8.62
C ILE A 84 -17.14 -0.13 -9.80
N ARG A 85 -17.06 0.93 -10.61
CA ARG A 85 -17.97 1.10 -11.75
C ARG A 85 -17.87 -0.07 -12.74
N ASN A 86 -16.66 -0.54 -13.00
CA ASN A 86 -16.42 -1.56 -14.03
C ASN A 86 -16.45 -3.01 -13.51
N PHE A 87 -16.26 -3.24 -12.21
CA PHE A 87 -16.03 -4.59 -11.66
C PHE A 87 -16.82 -4.88 -10.37
N ARG A 88 -17.88 -4.12 -10.06
CA ARG A 88 -18.70 -4.30 -8.84
C ARG A 88 -19.28 -5.70 -8.65
N ASP A 89 -19.50 -6.45 -9.72
CA ASP A 89 -20.13 -7.78 -9.68
C ASP A 89 -19.13 -8.91 -9.39
N ILE A 90 -17.82 -8.58 -9.39
CA ILE A 90 -16.76 -9.53 -9.03
C ILE A 90 -16.64 -9.55 -7.50
N GLY A 91 -16.95 -10.70 -6.90
CA GLY A 91 -16.76 -10.94 -5.46
C GLY A 91 -15.31 -10.69 -5.02
N GLY A 92 -15.10 -10.11 -3.84
CA GLY A 92 -13.78 -9.79 -3.31
C GLY A 92 -13.28 -8.38 -3.65
N ILE A 93 -13.85 -7.69 -4.66
CA ILE A 93 -13.40 -6.33 -5.04
C ILE A 93 -13.72 -5.31 -3.93
N ARG A 94 -14.89 -5.41 -3.30
CA ARG A 94 -15.29 -4.53 -2.21
C ARG A 94 -14.37 -4.71 -1.01
N GLU A 95 -14.08 -5.95 -0.66
CA GLU A 95 -13.21 -6.34 0.44
C GLU A 95 -11.77 -5.90 0.20
N LEU A 96 -11.27 -5.99 -1.04
CA LEU A 96 -9.95 -5.51 -1.41
C LEU A 96 -9.85 -3.99 -1.26
N LYS A 97 -10.88 -3.26 -1.69
CA LYS A 97 -10.99 -1.81 -1.49
C LYS A 97 -10.98 -1.46 -0.01
N ASP A 98 -11.82 -2.11 0.79
CA ASP A 98 -11.94 -1.85 2.22
C ASP A 98 -10.60 -2.10 2.92
N TYR A 99 -9.92 -3.19 2.56
CA TYR A 99 -8.56 -3.46 2.99
C TYR A 99 -7.59 -2.33 2.65
N CYS A 100 -7.62 -1.81 1.42
CA CYS A 100 -6.77 -0.70 1.00
C CYS A 100 -7.05 0.60 1.80
N LYS A 101 -8.32 0.90 2.09
CA LYS A 101 -8.70 2.05 2.91
C LYS A 101 -8.18 1.92 4.33
N ASP A 102 -8.43 0.78 4.97
CA ASP A 102 -8.04 0.54 6.35
C ASP A 102 -6.53 0.58 6.55
N HIS A 103 -5.78 0.08 5.56
CA HIS A 103 -4.34 -0.12 5.73
C HIS A 103 -3.49 1.03 5.20
N TYR A 104 -3.89 1.71 4.12
CA TYR A 104 -3.00 2.65 3.42
C TYR A 104 -3.58 4.06 3.23
N ILE A 105 -4.88 4.16 2.99
CA ILE A 105 -5.46 5.39 2.44
C ILE A 105 -6.23 6.21 3.49
N GLY A 106 -6.91 5.53 4.43
CA GLY A 106 -7.83 6.11 5.41
C GLY A 106 -9.29 6.08 4.92
N ARG A 107 -10.25 5.99 5.83
CA ARG A 107 -11.68 6.06 5.52
C ARG A 107 -12.20 7.48 5.61
N VAL A 108 -13.07 7.89 4.68
CA VAL A 108 -13.80 9.16 4.79
C VAL A 108 -14.80 9.04 5.93
N MET A 109 -14.76 10.00 6.85
CA MET A 109 -15.64 10.14 8.01
C MET A 109 -16.43 11.45 7.89
N ARG A 110 -17.46 11.65 8.73
CA ARG A 110 -18.27 12.89 8.72
C ARG A 110 -17.43 14.15 8.97
N ASN A 111 -16.38 14.05 9.78
CA ASN A 111 -15.56 15.20 10.21
C ASN A 111 -14.13 15.16 9.65
N GLY A 112 -13.90 14.46 8.54
CA GLY A 112 -12.58 14.35 7.94
C GLY A 112 -12.27 12.95 7.43
N ARG A 113 -11.03 12.50 7.60
CA ARG A 113 -10.59 11.18 7.15
C ARG A 113 -9.81 10.52 8.28
N ASP A 114 -10.16 9.27 8.54
CA ASP A 114 -9.51 8.47 9.57
C ASP A 114 -8.08 8.10 9.16
N GLU A 115 -7.20 7.92 10.15
CA GLU A 115 -5.81 7.56 9.90
C GLU A 115 -5.71 6.09 9.49
N PRO A 116 -5.03 5.78 8.38
CA PRO A 116 -4.78 4.40 7.99
C PRO A 116 -3.81 3.72 8.96
N ARG A 117 -3.91 2.40 9.08
CA ARG A 117 -2.99 1.59 9.90
C ARG A 117 -1.50 1.86 9.59
N PHE A 118 -1.17 2.12 8.32
CA PHE A 118 0.17 2.49 7.91
C PHE A 118 0.17 3.94 7.41
N SER A 119 0.90 4.81 8.11
CA SER A 119 1.14 6.18 7.65
C SER A 119 1.73 6.18 6.25
N LYS A 120 1.34 7.18 5.45
CA LYS A 120 1.83 7.38 4.08
C LYS A 120 3.34 7.54 4.05
N ASP A 121 3.94 8.11 5.09
CA ASP A 121 5.40 8.27 5.20
C ASP A 121 6.15 6.94 5.25
N ILE A 122 5.50 5.89 5.74
CA ILE A 122 6.09 4.55 5.84
C ILE A 122 6.07 3.86 4.48
N TRP A 123 4.97 3.96 3.73
CA TRP A 123 4.77 3.15 2.54
C TRP A 123 4.92 3.89 1.22
N ASN A 124 4.89 5.22 1.22
CA ASN A 124 5.14 6.03 0.04
C ASN A 124 6.64 6.20 -0.18
N HIS A 125 7.10 5.90 -1.39
CA HIS A 125 8.50 5.93 -1.77
C HIS A 125 8.84 7.10 -2.70
N MET A 126 7.92 8.03 -2.99
CA MET A 126 8.13 9.12 -3.94
C MET A 126 9.37 9.96 -3.58
N ARG A 127 9.49 10.38 -2.32
CA ARG A 127 10.66 11.14 -1.85
C ARG A 127 11.97 10.37 -2.03
N ARG A 128 11.99 9.06 -1.72
CA ARG A 128 13.17 8.21 -1.90
C ARG A 128 13.58 8.10 -3.37
N VAL A 129 12.61 7.95 -4.27
CA VAL A 129 12.86 7.91 -5.72
C VAL A 129 13.45 9.23 -6.21
N LEU A 130 12.87 10.37 -5.83
CA LEU A 130 13.38 11.69 -6.18
C LEU A 130 14.80 11.96 -5.67
N GLN A 131 15.15 11.39 -4.51
CA GLN A 131 16.45 11.55 -3.86
C GLN A 131 17.48 10.47 -4.24
N GLY A 132 17.13 9.54 -5.13
CA GLY A 132 18.02 8.43 -5.51
C GLY A 132 18.35 7.46 -4.37
N LEU A 133 17.51 7.42 -3.32
CA LEU A 133 17.71 6.55 -2.15
C LEU A 133 17.23 5.12 -2.45
N PRO A 134 17.88 4.09 -1.87
CA PRO A 134 17.49 2.70 -2.06
C PRO A 134 16.04 2.47 -1.62
N ARG A 135 15.28 1.66 -2.36
CA ARG A 135 13.87 1.34 -2.02
C ARG A 135 13.75 0.07 -1.18
N MET A 136 14.82 -0.72 -1.14
CA MET A 136 14.90 -1.99 -0.45
C MET A 136 16.02 -1.95 0.60
N ASN A 137 15.90 -2.79 1.62
CA ASN A 137 16.92 -2.98 2.66
C ASN A 137 18.05 -3.94 2.22
N ASN A 138 17.90 -4.54 1.03
CA ASN A 138 18.90 -5.35 0.37
C ASN A 138 19.75 -4.45 -0.54
N SER A 139 21.03 -4.27 -0.22
CA SER A 139 22.00 -3.50 -1.02
C SER A 139 22.34 -4.11 -2.38
N HIS A 140 21.95 -5.35 -2.65
CA HIS A 140 22.31 -6.10 -3.86
C HIS A 140 21.24 -6.09 -4.97
N GLU A 141 20.04 -5.55 -4.73
CA GLU A 141 18.93 -5.56 -5.71
C GLU A 141 18.35 -4.16 -6.00
N SER A 142 19.09 -3.08 -5.69
CA SER A 142 18.59 -1.68 -5.83
C SER A 142 18.55 -1.18 -7.27
#